data_AF-A0A8E0VP76-F1
#
_entry.id   AF-A0A8E0VP76-F1
#
_cell.length_a   1.000
_cell.length_b   1.000
_cell.length_c   1.000
_cell.angle_alpha   90.00
_cell.angle_beta   90.00
_cell.angle_gamma   90.00
#
_symmetry.space_group_name_H-M   'P 1'
#
loop_
_entity.id
_entity.type
_entity.pdbx_description
1 polymer ?
#
loop_
_entity_poly.entity_id
_entity_poly.type
_entity_poly.pdbx_seq_one_letter_code
_entity_poly.pdbx_strand_id
1 'polypeptide(L)'
;MYGLLIVGVQHFIESQFGVDSWTRVVEKAGLGSVTYQTQNVYSETVIERVLDVLTDETGLSLDELSYQSGLYFVTFTTQYGYKKLLRVQGRDFINFLRNLDNLHEHLRFSYPKIRPPSFFVKSKSVNKIELVYSSKRLGFVHYVRGQLVALARQFFGLDIRVDLIGHEREGLVNHFTYEIIHTKNGWGTVDLDTEDQAPTEWGATIQQDEFFPLFSFFLVLTRDLRIKKASSSFVKLDPHMEGSYFVDKFLIARPYIDVSFEVVSRHTACIF
;
A
#
# COMPACT_ATOMS: atom_id res chain seq x y z
N MET A 1 15.10 -1.83 -7.30
CA MET A 1 14.21 -2.62 -6.41
C MET A 1 15.01 -3.27 -5.29
N TYR A 2 14.44 -3.41 -4.09
CA TYR A 2 15.14 -4.08 -2.97
C TYR A 2 15.22 -5.59 -3.15
N GLY A 3 16.33 -6.18 -2.68
CA GLY A 3 16.56 -7.61 -2.73
C GLY A 3 15.54 -8.44 -1.95
N LEU A 4 14.80 -7.86 -1.00
CA LEU A 4 13.73 -8.56 -0.29
C LEU A 4 12.71 -9.20 -1.25
N LEU A 5 12.35 -8.49 -2.33
CA LEU A 5 11.43 -9.01 -3.34
C LEU A 5 12.09 -10.11 -4.18
N ILE A 6 13.36 -9.92 -4.56
CA ILE A 6 14.11 -10.89 -5.38
C ILE A 6 14.34 -12.19 -4.62
N VAL A 7 14.72 -12.12 -3.34
CA VAL A 7 14.89 -13.27 -2.45
C VAL A 7 13.54 -13.98 -2.24
N GLY A 8 12.43 -13.24 -2.15
CA GLY A 8 11.10 -13.83 -2.13
C GLY A 8 10.76 -14.64 -3.40
N VAL A 9 11.12 -14.11 -4.59
CA VAL A 9 10.96 -14.83 -5.87
C VAL A 9 11.90 -16.04 -5.95
N GLN A 10 13.14 -15.90 -5.47
CA GLN A 10 14.08 -17.01 -5.38
C GLN A 10 13.50 -18.17 -4.55
N HIS A 11 13.04 -17.90 -3.33
CA HIS A 11 12.43 -18.94 -2.49
C HIS A 11 11.17 -19.55 -3.12
N PHE A 12 10.35 -18.75 -3.81
CA PHE A 12 9.23 -19.27 -4.58
C PHE A 12 9.70 -20.26 -5.65
N ILE A 13 10.71 -19.89 -6.45
CA ILE A 13 11.23 -20.74 -7.52
C ILE A 13 11.84 -22.02 -6.95
N GLU A 14 12.67 -21.92 -5.92
CA GLU A 14 13.29 -23.06 -5.27
C GLU A 14 12.25 -24.00 -4.66
N SER A 15 11.18 -23.44 -4.07
CA SER A 15 10.12 -24.22 -3.43
C SER A 15 9.19 -24.91 -4.42
N GLN A 16 8.94 -24.34 -5.60
CA GLN A 16 8.01 -24.90 -6.59
C GLN A 16 8.70 -25.75 -7.66
N PHE A 17 9.90 -25.33 -8.08
CA PHE A 17 10.62 -25.92 -9.21
C PHE A 17 11.95 -26.58 -8.79
N GLY A 18 12.31 -26.55 -7.51
CA GLY A 18 13.53 -27.15 -6.98
C GLY A 18 14.71 -26.18 -6.89
N VAL A 19 15.65 -26.47 -5.98
CA VAL A 19 16.76 -25.57 -5.61
C VAL A 19 17.65 -25.23 -6.81
N ASP A 20 17.93 -26.20 -7.67
CA ASP A 20 18.79 -25.99 -8.84
C ASP A 20 18.17 -25.09 -9.92
N SER A 21 16.85 -24.87 -9.86
CA SER A 21 16.12 -24.08 -10.85
C SER A 21 16.47 -22.60 -10.75
N TRP A 22 16.72 -22.07 -9.56
CA TRP A 22 17.11 -20.68 -9.39
C TRP A 22 18.39 -20.34 -10.16
N THR A 23 19.46 -21.12 -9.93
CA THR A 23 20.76 -20.88 -10.59
C THR A 23 20.63 -20.94 -12.11
N ARG A 24 19.94 -21.95 -12.64
CA ARG A 24 19.73 -22.08 -14.09
C ARG A 24 18.94 -20.91 -14.69
N VAL A 25 17.87 -20.49 -14.01
CA VAL A 25 17.03 -19.38 -14.47
C VAL A 25 17.81 -18.07 -14.47
N VAL A 26 18.60 -17.81 -13.42
CA VAL A 26 19.45 -16.60 -13.35
C VAL A 26 20.50 -16.57 -14.45
N GLU A 27 21.16 -17.70 -14.72
CA GLU A 27 22.15 -17.82 -15.80
C GLU A 27 21.52 -17.55 -17.17
N LYS A 28 20.39 -18.21 -17.48
CA LYS A 28 19.64 -17.99 -18.73
C LYS A 28 19.10 -16.58 -18.84
N ALA A 29 18.69 -16.00 -17.72
CA ALA A 29 18.22 -14.61 -17.68
C ALA A 29 19.35 -13.63 -17.95
N GLY A 30 20.63 -14.05 -18.01
CA GLY A 30 21.79 -13.19 -18.28
C GLY A 30 22.09 -12.24 -17.12
N LEU A 31 21.86 -12.69 -15.89
CA LEU A 31 22.10 -11.93 -14.68
C LEU A 31 23.48 -12.28 -14.12
N GLY A 32 24.31 -11.27 -13.86
CA GLY A 32 25.70 -11.47 -13.40
C GLY A 32 25.86 -11.89 -11.93
N SER A 33 24.78 -11.96 -11.16
CA SER A 33 24.79 -12.39 -9.76
C SER A 33 23.70 -13.43 -9.51
N VAL A 34 24.07 -14.53 -8.86
CA VAL A 34 23.16 -15.60 -8.41
C VAL A 34 22.66 -15.36 -7.00
N THR A 35 23.41 -14.62 -6.19
CA THR A 35 23.06 -14.34 -4.80
C THR A 35 22.56 -12.91 -4.64
N TYR A 36 21.44 -12.76 -3.93
CA TYR A 36 20.84 -11.47 -3.63
C TYR A 36 20.67 -11.28 -2.12
N GLN A 37 21.10 -10.13 -1.62
CA GLN A 37 20.93 -9.69 -0.24
C GLN A 37 19.68 -8.80 -0.11
N THR A 38 18.87 -9.03 0.92
CA THR A 38 17.56 -8.38 1.09
C THR A 38 17.63 -6.86 1.24
N GLN A 39 18.70 -6.34 1.87
CA GLN A 39 18.89 -4.90 2.14
C GLN A 39 19.56 -4.12 1.00
N ASN A 40 20.00 -4.79 -0.08
CA ASN A 40 20.61 -4.12 -1.22
C ASN A 40 19.57 -3.74 -2.27
N VAL A 41 19.91 -2.76 -3.11
CA VAL A 41 19.07 -2.30 -4.22
C VAL A 41 19.67 -2.80 -5.53
N TYR A 42 18.82 -3.45 -6.34
CA TYR A 42 19.15 -4.02 -7.64
C TYR A 42 18.33 -3.36 -8.76
N SER A 43 18.63 -3.71 -10.02
CA SER A 43 17.84 -3.28 -11.18
C SER A 43 16.36 -3.67 -11.03
N GLU A 44 15.45 -2.86 -11.56
CA GLU A 44 14.02 -3.19 -11.56
C GLU A 44 13.68 -4.33 -12.54
N THR A 45 14.57 -4.61 -13.51
CA THR A 45 14.40 -5.65 -14.53
C THR A 45 14.73 -7.07 -14.05
N VAL A 46 15.27 -7.24 -12.82
CA VAL A 46 15.71 -8.56 -12.34
C VAL A 46 14.56 -9.56 -12.25
N ILE A 47 13.46 -9.19 -11.59
CA ILE A 47 12.32 -10.10 -11.40
C ILE A 47 11.65 -10.42 -12.74
N GLU A 48 11.46 -9.42 -13.59
CA GLU A 48 10.88 -9.58 -14.93
C GLU A 48 11.67 -10.61 -15.76
N ARG A 49 12.99 -10.40 -15.91
CA ARG A 49 13.86 -11.33 -16.67
C ARG A 49 13.85 -12.76 -16.11
N VAL A 50 13.79 -12.91 -14.79
CA VAL A 50 13.70 -14.22 -14.13
C VAL A 50 12.37 -14.90 -14.46
N LEU A 51 11.25 -14.17 -14.38
CA LEU A 51 9.94 -14.71 -14.67
C LEU A 51 9.74 -15.01 -16.16
N ASP A 52 10.31 -14.21 -17.06
CA ASP A 52 10.27 -14.46 -18.51
C ASP A 52 10.93 -15.81 -18.86
N VAL A 53 12.13 -16.06 -18.32
CA VAL A 53 12.80 -17.36 -18.52
C VAL A 53 11.98 -18.50 -17.92
N LEU A 54 11.35 -18.28 -16.77
CA LEU A 54 10.52 -19.29 -16.12
C LEU A 54 9.24 -19.59 -16.92
N THR A 55 8.67 -18.60 -17.60
CA THR A 55 7.57 -18.79 -18.56
C THR A 55 8.00 -19.70 -19.69
N ASP A 56 9.19 -19.49 -20.27
CA ASP A 56 9.72 -20.35 -21.34
C ASP A 56 9.97 -21.80 -20.87
N GLU A 57 10.41 -21.99 -19.62
CA GLU A 57 10.70 -23.33 -19.07
C GLU A 57 9.45 -24.10 -18.63
N THR A 58 8.45 -23.41 -18.09
CA THR A 58 7.28 -24.05 -17.46
C THR A 58 6.04 -24.06 -18.35
N GLY A 59 5.99 -23.19 -19.36
CA GLY A 59 4.79 -22.94 -20.17
C GLY A 59 3.69 -22.16 -19.44
N LEU A 60 3.93 -21.73 -18.19
CA LEU A 60 2.99 -20.89 -17.43
C LEU A 60 3.11 -19.43 -17.87
N SER A 61 1.98 -18.73 -17.93
CA SER A 61 1.99 -17.30 -18.25
C SER A 61 2.68 -16.48 -17.16
N LEU A 62 3.25 -15.34 -17.55
CA LEU A 62 3.86 -14.37 -16.64
C LEU A 62 2.89 -13.94 -15.53
N ASP A 63 1.61 -13.78 -15.85
CA ASP A 63 0.56 -13.41 -14.91
C ASP A 63 0.33 -14.49 -13.84
N GLU A 64 0.31 -15.76 -14.25
CA GLU A 64 0.14 -16.89 -13.34
C GLU A 64 1.36 -17.05 -12.42
N LEU A 65 2.57 -16.99 -12.97
CA LEU A 65 3.80 -17.03 -12.17
C LEU A 65 3.89 -15.86 -11.20
N SER A 66 3.52 -14.65 -11.64
CA SER A 66 3.47 -13.47 -10.78
C SER A 66 2.46 -13.63 -9.65
N TYR A 67 1.27 -14.15 -9.95
CA TYR A 67 0.23 -14.43 -8.96
C TYR A 67 0.68 -15.47 -7.93
N GLN A 68 1.27 -16.59 -8.37
CA GLN A 68 1.79 -17.63 -7.49
C GLN A 68 2.96 -17.13 -6.62
N SER A 69 3.86 -16.33 -7.20
CA SER A 69 4.93 -15.67 -6.46
C SER A 69 4.38 -14.73 -5.39
N GLY A 70 3.30 -14.01 -5.69
CA GLY A 70 2.60 -13.15 -4.73
C GLY A 70 1.98 -13.93 -3.56
N LEU A 71 1.34 -15.07 -3.83
CA LEU A 71 0.82 -15.96 -2.78
C LEU A 71 1.94 -16.44 -1.87
N TYR A 72 3.06 -16.88 -2.47
CA TYR A 72 4.20 -17.39 -1.73
C TYR A 72 4.89 -16.30 -0.90
N PHE A 73 4.96 -15.06 -1.40
CA PHE A 73 5.64 -13.95 -0.75
C PHE A 73 5.10 -13.65 0.66
N VAL A 74 3.79 -13.82 0.88
CA VAL A 74 3.18 -13.64 2.22
C VAL A 74 3.68 -14.72 3.19
N THR A 75 3.83 -15.95 2.71
CA THR A 75 4.40 -17.06 3.49
C THR A 75 5.86 -16.78 3.82
N PHE A 76 6.65 -16.40 2.80
CA PHE A 76 8.05 -16.04 2.95
C PHE A 76 8.25 -14.91 3.98
N THR A 77 7.55 -13.78 3.82
CA THR A 77 7.69 -12.63 4.74
C THR A 77 7.27 -12.97 6.17
N THR A 78 6.25 -13.82 6.33
CA THR A 78 5.84 -14.34 7.64
C THR A 78 6.97 -15.12 8.32
N GLN A 79 7.62 -16.03 7.58
CA GLN A 79 8.75 -16.82 8.07
C GLN A 79 10.01 -15.98 8.29
N TYR A 80 10.20 -14.94 7.48
CA TYR A 80 11.31 -13.99 7.57
C TYR A 80 11.18 -13.02 8.78
N GLY A 81 10.11 -13.13 9.58
CA GLY A 81 9.93 -12.38 10.82
C GLY A 81 8.94 -11.21 10.76
N TYR A 82 8.32 -10.95 9.60
CA TYR A 82 7.33 -9.88 9.45
C TYR A 82 5.93 -10.25 9.98
N LYS A 83 5.72 -11.48 10.48
CA LYS A 83 4.42 -11.94 10.97
C LYS A 83 3.76 -10.99 11.97
N LYS A 84 4.52 -10.53 12.98
CA LYS A 84 4.00 -9.61 14.00
C LYS A 84 3.64 -8.26 13.38
N LEU A 85 4.50 -7.73 12.52
CA LEU A 85 4.28 -6.46 11.84
C LEU A 85 3.02 -6.51 10.96
N LEU A 86 2.80 -7.59 10.20
CA LEU A 86 1.59 -7.78 9.40
C LEU A 86 0.34 -7.92 10.26
N ARG A 87 0.41 -8.65 11.38
CA ARG A 87 -0.74 -8.89 12.26
C ARG A 87 -1.26 -7.62 12.93
N VAL A 88 -0.40 -6.63 13.22
CA VAL A 88 -0.79 -5.40 13.92
C VAL A 88 -1.38 -4.33 13.00
N GLN A 89 -1.37 -4.50 11.68
CA GLN A 89 -1.85 -3.46 10.76
C GLN A 89 -3.37 -3.26 10.78
N GLY A 90 -4.15 -4.24 11.21
CA GLY A 90 -5.61 -4.09 11.23
C GLY A 90 -6.31 -5.20 12.01
N ARG A 91 -7.39 -4.81 12.72
CA ARG A 91 -8.27 -5.75 13.44
C ARG A 91 -9.10 -6.62 12.49
N ASP A 92 -9.44 -6.06 11.33
CA ASP A 92 -10.20 -6.69 10.25
C ASP A 92 -9.51 -6.40 8.90
N PHE A 93 -9.96 -7.08 7.85
CA PHE A 93 -9.31 -7.01 6.53
C PHE A 93 -9.40 -5.62 5.90
N ILE A 94 -10.52 -4.90 6.09
CA ILE A 94 -10.69 -3.55 5.52
C ILE A 94 -9.73 -2.57 6.18
N ASN A 95 -9.63 -2.60 7.52
CA ASN A 95 -8.68 -1.77 8.26
C ASN A 95 -7.23 -2.13 7.93
N PHE A 96 -6.94 -3.41 7.68
CA PHE A 96 -5.64 -3.82 7.18
C PHE A 96 -5.31 -3.20 5.82
N LEU A 97 -6.25 -3.21 4.85
CA LEU A 97 -6.05 -2.60 3.54
C LEU A 97 -5.78 -1.09 3.65
N ARG A 98 -6.49 -0.39 4.54
CA ARG A 98 -6.29 1.05 4.79
C ARG A 98 -4.91 1.36 5.37
N ASN A 99 -4.37 0.47 6.20
CA ASN A 99 -3.07 0.67 6.84
C ASN A 99 -1.88 0.14 6.02
N LEU A 100 -2.09 -0.37 4.80
CA LEU A 100 -1.00 -0.85 3.95
C LEU A 100 0.05 0.23 3.65
N ASP A 101 -0.35 1.48 3.49
CA ASP A 101 0.59 2.57 3.22
C ASP A 101 1.45 2.87 4.47
N ASN A 102 0.83 2.83 5.66
CA ASN A 102 1.55 2.97 6.93
C ASN A 102 2.54 1.84 7.19
N LEU A 103 2.17 0.60 6.82
CA LEU A 103 3.10 -0.53 6.84
C LEU A 103 4.35 -0.22 6.02
N HIS A 104 4.19 0.31 4.81
CA HIS A 104 5.31 0.66 3.94
C HIS A 104 6.14 1.83 4.48
N GLU A 105 5.52 2.82 5.11
CA GLU A 105 6.24 3.89 5.80
C GLU A 105 7.08 3.34 6.95
N HIS A 106 6.56 2.38 7.72
CA HIS A 106 7.34 1.70 8.75
C HIS A 106 8.53 0.91 8.16
N LEU A 107 8.35 0.27 7.02
CA LEU A 107 9.44 -0.44 6.33
C LEU A 107 10.58 0.49 5.89
N ARG A 108 10.36 1.81 5.78
CA ARG A 108 11.44 2.77 5.45
C ARG A 108 12.54 2.83 6.49
N PHE A 109 12.26 2.51 7.76
CA PHE A 109 13.30 2.46 8.80
C PHE A 109 14.36 1.40 8.48
N SER A 110 13.93 0.27 7.90
CA SER A 110 14.83 -0.81 7.46
C SER A 110 15.26 -0.65 6.00
N TYR A 111 14.44 -0.01 5.17
CA TYR A 111 14.64 0.15 3.72
C TYR A 111 14.51 1.62 3.30
N PRO A 112 15.51 2.49 3.61
CA PRO A 112 15.37 3.94 3.46
C PRO A 112 15.04 4.43 2.04
N LYS A 113 15.46 3.68 1.01
CA LYS A 113 15.25 4.03 -0.40
C LYS A 113 13.99 3.38 -0.99
N ILE A 114 13.11 2.81 -0.17
CA ILE A 114 11.95 2.05 -0.66
C ILE A 114 11.01 3.02 -1.38
N ARG A 115 10.52 2.57 -2.53
CA ARG A 115 9.48 3.26 -3.30
C ARG A 115 8.27 2.34 -3.27
N PRO A 116 7.45 2.41 -2.21
CA PRO A 116 6.32 1.54 -2.07
C PRO A 116 5.20 1.96 -3.03
N PRO A 117 4.32 1.03 -3.39
CA PRO A 117 3.03 1.40 -3.96
C PRO A 117 2.13 2.05 -2.90
N SER A 118 1.02 2.64 -3.33
CA SER A 118 -0.04 3.13 -2.45
C SER A 118 -1.34 2.37 -2.68
N PHE A 119 -2.12 2.21 -1.62
CA PHE A 119 -3.39 1.50 -1.59
C PHE A 119 -4.50 2.40 -1.04
N PHE A 120 -5.61 2.46 -1.78
CA PHE A 120 -6.77 3.25 -1.41
C PHE A 120 -8.06 2.44 -1.56
N VAL A 121 -8.85 2.34 -0.49
CA VAL A 121 -10.18 1.71 -0.55
C VAL A 121 -11.16 2.73 -1.12
N LYS A 122 -11.51 2.60 -2.40
CA LYS A 122 -12.40 3.52 -3.12
C LYS A 122 -13.85 3.38 -2.69
N SER A 123 -14.32 2.15 -2.51
CA SER A 123 -15.67 1.87 -2.03
C SER A 123 -15.70 0.53 -1.30
N LYS A 124 -16.64 0.38 -0.37
CA LYS A 124 -16.87 -0.87 0.35
C LYS A 124 -18.37 -1.07 0.56
N SER A 125 -18.76 -2.34 0.51
CA SER A 125 -20.10 -2.82 0.83
C SER A 125 -19.98 -4.14 1.59
N VAL A 126 -21.11 -4.71 2.00
CA VAL A 126 -21.15 -6.01 2.68
C VAL A 126 -20.51 -7.14 1.84
N ASN A 127 -20.56 -7.05 0.51
CA ASN A 127 -20.14 -8.12 -0.39
C ASN A 127 -18.89 -7.82 -1.22
N LYS A 128 -18.57 -6.53 -1.39
CA LYS A 128 -17.57 -6.08 -2.35
C LYS A 128 -16.74 -4.93 -1.78
N ILE A 129 -15.44 -4.97 -2.06
CA ILE A 129 -14.51 -3.87 -1.82
C ILE A 129 -13.88 -3.48 -3.17
N GLU A 130 -13.81 -2.18 -3.47
CA GLU A 130 -13.00 -1.65 -4.57
C GLU A 130 -11.71 -1.08 -4.00
N LEU A 131 -10.59 -1.68 -4.36
CA LEU A 131 -9.25 -1.30 -3.92
C LEU A 131 -8.47 -0.74 -5.10
N VAL A 132 -7.97 0.48 -4.98
CA VAL A 132 -7.07 1.10 -5.95
C VAL A 132 -5.63 0.85 -5.51
N TYR A 133 -4.85 0.19 -6.36
CA TYR A 133 -3.42 -0.02 -6.23
C TYR A 133 -2.68 0.93 -7.18
N SER A 134 -1.86 1.80 -6.60
CA SER A 134 -1.14 2.86 -7.32
C SER A 134 0.35 2.58 -7.32
N SER A 135 0.96 2.50 -8.51
CA SER A 135 2.39 2.21 -8.64
C SER A 135 2.99 2.77 -9.91
N LYS A 136 4.28 3.14 -9.84
CA LYS A 136 5.08 3.44 -11.03
C LYS A 136 5.43 2.18 -11.83
N ARG A 137 5.32 0.99 -11.22
CA ARG A 137 5.66 -0.29 -11.84
C ARG A 137 4.41 -0.97 -12.39
N LEU A 138 4.47 -1.40 -13.66
CA LEU A 138 3.37 -2.10 -14.35
C LEU A 138 3.32 -3.61 -14.03
N GLY A 139 4.46 -4.29 -13.93
CA GLY A 139 4.52 -5.77 -13.88
C GLY A 139 4.11 -6.43 -12.55
N PHE A 140 3.56 -5.70 -11.57
CA PHE A 140 3.26 -6.25 -10.23
C PHE A 140 1.78 -6.46 -9.95
N VAL A 141 0.91 -6.27 -10.95
CA VAL A 141 -0.55 -6.32 -10.78
C VAL A 141 -1.01 -7.70 -10.29
N HIS A 142 -0.55 -8.78 -10.93
CA HIS A 142 -0.91 -10.14 -10.52
C HIS A 142 -0.19 -10.57 -9.24
N TYR A 143 1.02 -10.07 -9.01
CA TYR A 143 1.77 -10.28 -7.78
C TYR A 143 1.06 -9.70 -6.54
N VAL A 144 0.51 -8.49 -6.64
CA VAL A 144 -0.30 -7.88 -5.58
C VAL A 144 -1.60 -8.63 -5.38
N ARG A 145 -2.26 -9.05 -6.47
CA ARG A 145 -3.47 -9.89 -6.41
C ARG A 145 -3.23 -11.16 -5.57
N GLY A 146 -2.11 -11.86 -5.81
CA GLY A 146 -1.72 -13.03 -5.02
C GLY A 146 -1.51 -12.71 -3.53
N GLN A 147 -0.80 -11.62 -3.23
CA GLN A 147 -0.59 -11.21 -1.84
C GLN A 147 -1.89 -10.91 -1.10
N LEU A 148 -2.85 -10.22 -1.73
CA LEU A 148 -4.14 -9.90 -1.13
C LEU A 148 -4.90 -11.17 -0.73
N VAL A 149 -4.95 -12.16 -1.63
CA VAL A 149 -5.60 -13.47 -1.38
C VAL A 149 -4.91 -14.21 -0.23
N ALA A 150 -3.58 -14.28 -0.25
CA ALA A 150 -2.83 -14.97 0.80
C ALA A 150 -2.95 -14.27 2.17
N LEU A 151 -2.91 -12.93 2.22
CA LEU A 151 -3.08 -12.15 3.44
C LEU A 151 -4.49 -12.35 4.04
N ALA A 152 -5.53 -12.26 3.21
CA ALA A 152 -6.91 -12.49 3.62
C ALA A 152 -7.10 -13.87 4.26
N ARG A 153 -6.57 -14.92 3.59
CA ARG A 153 -6.65 -16.29 4.09
C ARG A 153 -5.84 -16.50 5.36
N GLN A 154 -4.58 -16.07 5.38
CA GLN A 154 -3.64 -16.40 6.44
C GLN A 154 -3.88 -15.61 7.73
N PHE A 155 -4.30 -14.34 7.65
CA PHE A 155 -4.46 -13.48 8.82
C PHE A 155 -5.92 -13.27 9.23
N PHE A 156 -6.87 -13.39 8.30
CA PHE A 156 -8.28 -13.08 8.56
C PHE A 156 -9.21 -14.29 8.38
N GLY A 157 -8.69 -15.45 7.92
CA GLY A 157 -9.51 -16.63 7.67
C GLY A 157 -10.55 -16.41 6.57
N LEU A 158 -10.30 -15.46 5.67
CA LEU A 158 -11.21 -15.09 4.60
C LEU A 158 -10.80 -15.77 3.30
N ASP A 159 -11.79 -16.32 2.60
CA ASP A 159 -11.63 -16.82 1.23
C ASP A 159 -12.19 -15.76 0.29
N ILE A 160 -11.33 -15.17 -0.53
CA ILE A 160 -11.65 -14.01 -1.35
C ILE A 160 -11.26 -14.26 -2.81
N ARG A 161 -12.02 -13.65 -3.72
CA ARG A 161 -11.69 -13.49 -5.13
C ARG A 161 -11.30 -12.04 -5.35
N VAL A 162 -10.20 -11.83 -6.08
CA VAL A 162 -9.69 -10.51 -6.43
C VAL A 162 -9.64 -10.44 -7.95
N ASP A 163 -10.41 -9.54 -8.55
CA ASP A 163 -10.50 -9.37 -10.00
C ASP A 163 -10.01 -7.97 -10.39
N LEU A 164 -9.23 -7.86 -11.46
CA LEU A 164 -8.82 -6.57 -11.99
C LEU A 164 -9.96 -6.01 -12.86
N ILE A 165 -10.52 -4.86 -12.47
CA ILE A 165 -11.69 -4.26 -13.15
C ILE A 165 -11.37 -2.93 -13.85
N GLY A 166 -10.21 -2.35 -13.63
CA GLY A 166 -9.83 -1.10 -14.27
C GLY A 166 -8.34 -0.79 -14.18
N HIS A 167 -7.87 0.03 -15.13
CA HIS A 167 -6.52 0.58 -15.17
C HIS A 167 -6.58 2.00 -15.72
N GLU A 168 -6.07 2.94 -14.93
CA GLU A 168 -5.92 4.33 -15.31
C GLU A 168 -4.45 4.73 -15.16
N ARG A 169 -4.00 5.70 -15.96
CA ARG A 169 -2.64 6.23 -15.89
C ARG A 169 -2.69 7.73 -15.65
N GLU A 170 -2.05 8.16 -14.57
CA GLU A 170 -1.87 9.55 -14.20
C GLU A 170 -0.37 9.88 -14.23
N GLY A 171 0.08 10.52 -15.32
CA GLY A 171 1.49 10.82 -15.56
C GLY A 171 2.37 9.56 -15.61
N LEU A 172 3.21 9.38 -14.57
CA LEU A 172 4.10 8.23 -14.41
C LEU A 172 3.56 7.15 -13.46
N VAL A 173 2.37 7.36 -12.89
CA VAL A 173 1.73 6.45 -11.94
C VAL A 173 0.59 5.72 -12.64
N ASN A 174 0.48 4.42 -12.37
CA ASN A 174 -0.61 3.59 -12.83
C ASN A 174 -1.51 3.26 -11.64
N HIS A 175 -2.81 3.40 -11.84
CA HIS A 175 -3.86 3.09 -10.87
C HIS A 175 -4.63 1.88 -11.38
N PHE A 176 -4.47 0.75 -10.70
CA PHE A 176 -5.20 -0.48 -10.98
C PHE A 176 -6.33 -0.62 -9.97
N THR A 177 -7.55 -0.84 -10.45
CA THR A 177 -8.70 -1.05 -9.58
C THR A 177 -9.00 -2.54 -9.49
N TYR A 178 -8.93 -3.07 -8.27
CA TYR A 178 -9.34 -4.42 -7.94
C TYR A 178 -10.74 -4.43 -7.35
N GLU A 179 -11.56 -5.35 -7.83
CA GLU A 179 -12.78 -5.78 -7.16
C GLU A 179 -12.46 -6.98 -6.28
N ILE A 180 -12.75 -6.87 -4.98
CA ILE A 180 -12.52 -7.93 -4.00
C ILE A 180 -13.88 -8.40 -3.48
N ILE A 181 -14.17 -9.68 -3.67
CA ILE A 181 -15.43 -10.34 -3.27
C ILE A 181 -15.09 -11.51 -2.36
N HIS A 182 -15.87 -11.72 -1.30
CA HIS A 182 -15.74 -12.92 -0.47
C HIS A 182 -16.49 -14.11 -1.07
N THR A 183 -15.95 -15.33 -0.96
CA THR A 183 -16.56 -16.52 -1.57
C THR A 183 -17.43 -17.33 -0.61
N LYS A 184 -17.26 -17.16 0.71
CA LYS A 184 -17.96 -17.97 1.74
C LYS A 184 -18.46 -17.18 2.95
N ASN A 185 -17.65 -16.25 3.46
CA ASN A 185 -17.94 -15.50 4.69
C ASN A 185 -17.95 -13.99 4.38
N GLY A 186 -18.96 -13.26 4.87
CA GLY A 186 -18.98 -11.79 4.77
C GLY A 186 -17.81 -11.13 5.52
N TRP A 187 -17.56 -9.84 5.26
CA TRP A 187 -16.48 -9.07 5.91
C TRP A 187 -16.68 -8.83 7.42
N GLY A 188 -17.77 -9.35 8.00
CA GLY A 188 -18.30 -8.95 9.31
C GLY A 188 -19.24 -7.75 9.20
N THR A 189 -19.51 -7.06 10.31
CA THR A 189 -20.10 -5.71 10.26
C THR A 189 -19.12 -4.79 9.57
N VAL A 190 -19.45 -4.39 8.34
CA VAL A 190 -18.81 -3.24 7.72
C VAL A 190 -19.23 -2.06 8.57
N ASP A 191 -18.31 -1.55 9.40
CA ASP A 191 -18.42 -0.17 9.87
C ASP A 191 -18.42 0.66 8.59
N LEU A 192 -19.61 0.95 8.06
CA LEU A 192 -19.79 1.98 7.04
C LEU A 192 -19.08 3.20 7.62
N ASP A 193 -18.21 3.82 6.82
CA ASP A 193 -17.39 4.91 7.31
C ASP A 193 -18.28 5.88 8.07
N THR A 194 -18.01 6.00 9.36
CA THR A 194 -18.67 6.98 10.24
C THR A 194 -18.39 8.40 9.75
N GLU A 195 -17.51 8.55 8.75
CA GLU A 195 -17.18 9.79 8.04
C GLU A 195 -18.27 10.24 7.06
N ASP A 196 -19.06 9.34 6.46
CA ASP A 196 -20.13 9.69 5.50
C ASP A 196 -21.54 9.73 6.12
N GLN A 197 -21.70 9.22 7.34
CA GLN A 197 -22.89 9.47 8.12
C GLN A 197 -22.68 10.79 8.85
N ALA A 198 -23.28 11.87 8.33
CA ALA A 198 -23.50 13.06 9.14
C ALA A 198 -24.06 12.59 10.49
N PRO A 199 -23.47 13.00 11.63
CA PRO A 199 -23.94 12.54 12.93
C PRO A 199 -25.44 12.78 12.99
N THR A 200 -26.21 11.70 13.18
CA THR A 200 -27.67 11.72 13.12
C THR A 200 -28.24 12.75 14.10
N GLU A 201 -27.51 12.97 15.19
CA GLU A 201 -27.58 14.13 16.07
C GLU A 201 -26.15 14.53 16.47
N TRP A 202 -25.84 15.83 16.45
CA TRP A 202 -24.63 16.31 17.11
C TRP A 202 -24.76 15.99 18.60
N GLY A 203 -23.93 15.09 19.11
CA GLY A 203 -23.84 14.83 20.55
C GLY A 203 -23.35 16.07 21.31
N ALA A 204 -22.97 15.90 22.58
CA ALA A 204 -22.31 16.98 23.30
C ALA A 204 -21.06 17.45 22.52
N THR A 205 -21.06 18.72 22.11
CA THR A 205 -19.97 19.34 21.36
C THR A 205 -19.05 20.09 22.31
N ILE A 206 -17.76 20.14 21.96
CA ILE A 206 -16.76 20.95 22.68
C ILE A 206 -16.64 22.27 21.94
N GLN A 207 -16.62 23.38 22.67
CA GLN A 207 -16.44 24.68 22.06
C GLN A 207 -15.02 24.81 21.49
N GLN A 208 -14.86 25.56 20.40
CA GLN A 208 -13.58 25.64 19.69
C GLN A 208 -12.44 26.21 20.57
N ASP A 209 -12.77 27.12 21.47
CA ASP A 209 -11.86 27.74 22.44
C ASP A 209 -11.43 26.78 23.55
N GLU A 210 -12.13 25.66 23.73
CA GLU A 210 -11.72 24.57 24.62
C GLU A 210 -10.94 23.49 23.86
N PHE A 211 -11.34 23.14 22.63
CA PHE A 211 -10.73 22.06 21.86
C PHE A 211 -9.35 22.41 21.32
N PHE A 212 -9.20 23.55 20.65
CA PHE A 212 -7.95 23.88 19.94
C PHE A 212 -6.74 24.09 20.87
N PRO A 213 -6.89 24.66 22.09
CA PRO A 213 -5.76 24.76 23.02
C PRO A 213 -5.18 23.41 23.48
N LEU A 214 -5.92 22.29 23.31
CA LEU A 214 -5.41 20.96 23.65
C LEU A 214 -4.25 20.52 22.74
N PHE A 215 -4.15 21.10 21.53
CA PHE A 215 -3.17 20.72 20.53
C PHE A 215 -2.13 21.82 20.35
N SER A 216 -0.88 21.53 20.68
CA SER A 216 0.22 22.49 20.51
C SER A 216 0.48 22.82 19.03
N PHE A 217 0.20 21.88 18.12
CA PHE A 217 0.37 22.05 16.68
C PHE A 217 -0.86 21.48 15.96
N PHE A 218 -1.54 22.31 15.19
CA PHE A 218 -2.64 21.92 14.30
C PHE A 218 -2.81 22.97 13.19
N LEU A 219 -3.39 22.54 12.07
CA LEU A 219 -3.88 23.38 10.99
C LEU A 219 -5.29 22.93 10.61
N VAL A 220 -6.17 23.89 10.35
CA VAL A 220 -7.49 23.63 9.77
C VAL A 220 -7.48 24.17 8.34
N LEU A 221 -7.62 23.29 7.36
CA LEU A 221 -7.57 23.64 5.95
C LEU A 221 -8.97 23.64 5.34
N THR A 222 -9.21 24.58 4.43
CA THR A 222 -10.39 24.57 3.54
C THR A 222 -10.16 23.64 2.33
N ARG A 223 -11.21 23.42 1.52
CA ARG A 223 -11.12 22.62 0.29
C ARG A 223 -10.20 23.21 -0.78
N ASP A 224 -9.98 24.53 -0.74
CA ASP A 224 -9.01 25.24 -1.58
C ASP A 224 -7.62 25.37 -0.93
N LEU A 225 -7.36 24.56 0.12
CA LEU A 225 -6.09 24.51 0.86
C LEU A 225 -5.66 25.86 1.44
N ARG A 226 -6.61 26.69 1.87
CA ARG A 226 -6.34 27.86 2.70
C ARG A 226 -6.29 27.48 4.17
N ILE A 227 -5.36 28.07 4.90
CA ILE A 227 -5.25 27.88 6.34
C ILE A 227 -6.34 28.71 7.02
N LYS A 228 -7.44 28.06 7.41
CA LYS A 228 -8.55 28.71 8.12
C LYS A 228 -8.22 29.00 9.58
N LYS A 229 -7.45 28.10 10.21
CA LYS A 229 -7.02 28.24 11.60
C LYS A 229 -5.68 27.58 11.80
N ALA A 230 -4.81 28.19 12.62
CA ALA A 230 -3.52 27.63 12.99
C ALA A 230 -3.35 27.64 14.51
N SER A 231 -2.62 26.66 15.03
CA SER A 231 -2.24 26.66 16.46
C SER A 231 -1.46 27.90 16.85
N SER A 232 -1.51 28.27 18.14
CA SER A 232 -0.73 29.39 18.67
C SER A 232 0.78 29.22 18.45
N SER A 233 1.28 27.98 18.43
CA SER A 233 2.69 27.69 18.11
C SER A 233 3.04 28.06 16.67
N PHE A 234 2.18 27.73 15.70
CA PHE A 234 2.37 28.12 14.30
C PHE A 234 2.23 29.63 14.10
N VAL A 235 1.26 30.27 14.74
CA VAL A 235 1.06 31.73 14.66
C VAL A 235 2.23 32.50 15.28
N LYS A 236 2.89 31.96 16.30
CA LYS A 236 4.13 32.55 16.86
C LYS A 236 5.31 32.48 15.89
N LEU A 237 5.37 31.45 15.03
CA LEU A 237 6.40 31.31 14.00
C LEU A 237 6.12 32.22 12.81
N ASP A 238 4.86 32.33 12.41
CA ASP A 238 4.40 33.20 11.33
C ASP A 238 3.03 33.82 11.68
N PRO A 239 2.98 35.12 12.03
CA PRO A 239 1.73 35.81 12.35
C PRO A 239 0.74 35.90 11.19
N HIS A 240 1.19 35.71 9.94
CA HIS A 240 0.38 35.77 8.72
C HIS A 240 0.03 34.38 8.18
N MET A 241 0.03 33.36 9.04
CA MET A 241 -0.31 31.98 8.69
C MET A 241 -1.78 31.85 8.28
N GLU A 242 -2.70 32.36 9.10
CA GLU A 242 -4.14 32.26 8.84
C GLU A 242 -4.56 33.12 7.63
N GLY A 243 -5.36 32.55 6.74
CA GLY A 243 -5.80 33.15 5.49
C GLY A 243 -4.87 32.89 4.30
N SER A 244 -3.62 32.49 4.54
CA SER A 244 -2.66 32.14 3.47
C SER A 244 -2.94 30.75 2.87
N TYR A 245 -2.39 30.49 1.68
CA TYR A 245 -2.44 29.15 1.10
C TYR A 245 -1.41 28.24 1.79
N PHE A 246 -1.81 27.00 2.05
CA PHE A 246 -0.97 26.00 2.68
C PHE A 246 0.35 25.81 1.93
N VAL A 247 0.29 25.77 0.59
CA VAL A 247 1.46 25.57 -0.29
C VAL A 247 2.48 26.71 -0.25
N ASP A 248 2.08 27.90 0.21
CA ASP A 248 2.99 29.05 0.37
C ASP A 248 3.81 28.95 1.66
N LYS A 249 3.33 28.17 2.64
CA LYS A 249 3.89 28.08 4.00
C LYS A 249 4.50 26.73 4.32
N PHE A 250 3.97 25.66 3.73
CA PHE A 250 4.31 24.29 4.04
C PHE A 250 4.64 23.49 2.78
N LEU A 251 5.51 22.51 2.96
CA LEU A 251 5.80 21.48 1.99
C LEU A 251 5.47 20.13 2.60
N ILE A 252 4.70 19.31 1.88
CA ILE A 252 4.44 17.94 2.27
C ILE A 252 5.67 17.12 1.92
N ALA A 253 6.42 16.71 2.95
CA ALA A 253 7.58 15.85 2.75
C ALA A 253 7.15 14.42 2.35
N ARG A 254 5.99 13.97 2.84
CA ARG A 254 5.43 12.63 2.60
C ARG A 254 3.90 12.63 2.70
N PRO A 255 3.21 11.74 1.98
CA PRO A 255 3.70 11.02 0.81
C PRO A 255 4.06 12.00 -0.32
N TYR A 256 4.86 11.56 -1.30
CA TYR A 256 5.24 12.40 -2.45
C TYR A 256 4.07 12.49 -3.44
N ILE A 257 3.14 13.39 -3.16
CA ILE A 257 1.90 13.60 -3.90
C ILE A 257 1.74 15.07 -4.26
N ASP A 258 0.95 15.35 -5.29
CA ASP A 258 0.55 16.72 -5.58
C ASP A 258 -0.34 17.24 -4.46
N VAL A 259 -0.06 18.48 -4.01
CA VAL A 259 -0.75 19.08 -2.87
C VAL A 259 -2.07 19.69 -3.35
N SER A 260 -3.09 18.84 -3.49
CA SER A 260 -4.48 19.22 -3.75
C SER A 260 -5.41 18.55 -2.73
N PHE A 261 -6.56 19.16 -2.44
CA PHE A 261 -7.50 18.59 -1.48
C PHE A 261 -7.95 17.18 -1.87
N GLU A 262 -8.27 16.98 -3.15
CA GLU A 262 -8.70 15.67 -3.66
C GLU A 262 -7.63 14.60 -3.48
N VAL A 263 -6.37 14.93 -3.77
CA VAL A 263 -5.26 13.98 -3.65
C VAL A 263 -4.94 13.68 -2.19
N VAL A 264 -4.95 14.69 -1.31
CA VAL A 264 -4.76 14.50 0.13
C VAL A 264 -5.90 13.66 0.73
N SER A 265 -7.16 13.90 0.33
CA SER A 265 -8.31 13.12 0.79
C SER A 265 -8.28 11.65 0.35
N ARG A 266 -7.57 11.30 -0.73
CA ARG A 266 -7.36 9.91 -1.15
C ARG A 266 -6.27 9.20 -0.32
N HIS A 267 -5.44 9.93 0.41
CA HIS A 267 -4.32 9.39 1.18
C HIS A 267 -4.49 9.63 2.69
N THR A 268 -5.72 9.75 3.20
CA THR A 268 -6.02 10.05 4.62
C THR A 268 -5.42 9.06 5.61
N ALA A 269 -5.17 7.83 5.18
CA ALA A 269 -4.52 6.82 6.00
C ALA A 269 -2.99 7.01 6.09
N CYS A 270 -2.37 7.81 5.23
CA CYS A 270 -0.94 8.08 5.27
C CYS A 270 -0.57 9.07 6.38
N ILE A 271 0.67 8.98 6.87
CA ILE A 271 1.28 10.00 7.71
C ILE A 271 1.82 11.13 6.82
N PHE A 272 1.38 12.36 7.09
CA PHE A 272 1.80 13.60 6.43
C PHE A 272 2.81 14.40 7.25
#